data_AF-A0A8C3CHL1-F1
#
_entry.id   AF-A0A8C3CHL1-F1
#
_cell.length_a   1.000
_cell.length_b   1.000
_cell.length_c   1.000
_cell.angle_alpha   90.00
_cell.angle_beta   90.00
_cell.angle_gamma   90.00
#
_symmetry.space_group_name_H-M   'P 1'
#
loop_
_entity.id
_entity.type
_entity.pdbx_description
1 polymer ?
#
loop_
_entity_poly.entity_id
_entity_poly.type
_entity_poly.pdbx_seq_one_letter_code
_entity_poly.pdbx_strand_id
1 'polypeptide(L)'
;MAGLWERLAGGDRARMESSDCESLGSASGSEGEPDSADQASLPDLDLLLHDPEDEVLCAELLELVQATLGKAPLGARRCSRLLMPAQLVAQVRTELLRLACSEPCGLRGALLDLCVEHGKACHDVGHIAVDPAVVPTFQLTLVLRLDSRLWPKIQGLFASGPAFTPGFGQALKLSTGFRVIKKKLYSSEQLLIEEC
;
A
#
# COMPACT_ATOMS: atom_id res chain seq x y z
N MET A 1 -8.53 35.25 6.40
CA MET A 1 -8.35 36.02 5.15
C MET A 1 -8.55 35.07 4.00
N ALA A 2 -9.63 35.26 3.25
CA ALA A 2 -9.99 34.47 2.08
C ALA A 2 -9.55 35.21 0.80
N GLY A 3 -9.30 34.46 -0.27
CA GLY A 3 -9.41 34.97 -1.64
C GLY A 3 -8.10 35.25 -2.37
N LEU A 4 -7.57 34.24 -3.06
CA LEU A 4 -6.65 34.45 -4.19
C LEU A 4 -6.77 33.28 -5.19
N TRP A 5 -7.96 33.06 -5.77
CA TRP A 5 -8.11 32.08 -6.87
C TRP A 5 -9.04 32.48 -8.02
N GLU A 6 -9.51 33.72 -8.10
CA GLU A 6 -10.22 34.18 -9.31
C GLU A 6 -9.26 34.95 -10.21
N ARG A 7 -9.11 34.51 -11.47
CA ARG A 7 -8.99 35.33 -12.70
C ARG A 7 -8.27 34.65 -13.88
N LEU A 8 -8.67 33.46 -14.32
CA LEU A 8 -8.48 33.04 -15.71
C LEU A 8 -9.68 32.24 -16.23
N ALA A 9 -10.84 32.90 -16.25
CA ALA A 9 -11.98 32.50 -17.07
C ALA A 9 -12.00 33.40 -18.33
N GLY A 10 -11.80 32.78 -19.49
CA GLY A 10 -11.75 33.39 -20.82
C GLY A 10 -10.91 32.47 -21.69
N GLY A 11 -11.45 31.57 -22.49
CA GLY A 11 -12.61 31.73 -23.35
C GLY A 11 -12.06 31.82 -24.77
N ASP A 12 -11.75 30.68 -25.38
CA ASP A 12 -11.67 30.61 -26.84
C ASP A 12 -12.17 29.26 -27.36
N ARG A 13 -12.92 29.35 -28.46
CA ARG A 13 -13.91 28.42 -28.96
C ARG A 13 -13.35 27.78 -30.22
N ALA A 14 -12.64 26.67 -30.08
CA ALA A 14 -12.10 25.94 -31.22
C ALA A 14 -13.05 24.81 -31.66
N ARG A 15 -13.82 25.18 -32.69
CA ARG A 15 -14.39 24.42 -33.81
C ARG A 15 -14.30 22.88 -33.79
N MET A 16 -15.51 22.32 -33.82
CA MET A 16 -15.91 20.93 -34.05
C MET A 16 -15.64 20.53 -35.52
N GLU A 17 -14.92 19.43 -35.75
CA GLU A 17 -14.87 18.75 -37.05
C GLU A 17 -15.50 17.37 -36.90
N SER A 18 -16.63 17.19 -37.58
CA SER A 18 -17.38 15.94 -37.73
C SER A 18 -16.72 15.05 -38.78
N SER A 19 -16.46 13.80 -38.45
CA SER A 19 -16.13 12.75 -39.43
C SER A 19 -17.22 11.69 -39.38
N ASP A 20 -18.05 11.68 -40.42
CA ASP A 20 -19.05 10.65 -40.68
C ASP A 20 -18.35 9.40 -41.21
N CYS A 21 -18.55 8.24 -40.57
CA CYS A 21 -18.21 6.94 -41.14
C CYS A 21 -19.48 6.09 -41.25
N GLU A 22 -19.71 5.60 -42.47
CA GLU A 22 -20.98 5.05 -42.90
C GLU A 22 -21.18 3.61 -42.42
N SER A 23 -22.43 3.30 -42.05
CA SER A 23 -22.89 1.98 -41.67
C SER A 23 -23.02 1.05 -42.88
N LEU A 24 -22.55 -0.18 -42.75
CA LEU A 24 -23.04 -1.32 -43.54
C LEU A 24 -23.57 -2.39 -42.58
N GLY A 25 -24.90 -2.57 -42.63
CA GLY A 25 -25.58 -3.63 -41.92
C GLY A 25 -25.43 -4.99 -42.61
N SER A 26 -25.58 -6.05 -41.84
CA SER A 26 -26.11 -7.34 -42.29
C SER A 26 -26.60 -8.09 -41.06
N ALA A 27 -27.91 -8.32 -41.02
CA ALA A 27 -28.55 -9.20 -40.04
C ALA A 27 -28.46 -10.65 -40.54
N SER A 28 -28.17 -11.59 -39.63
CA SER A 28 -28.69 -12.95 -39.71
C SER A 28 -28.61 -13.59 -38.32
N GLY A 29 -29.77 -13.97 -37.79
CA GLY A 29 -29.90 -14.60 -36.48
C GLY A 29 -29.53 -16.08 -36.47
N SER A 30 -29.32 -16.60 -35.27
CA SER A 30 -29.70 -17.96 -34.87
C SER A 30 -29.69 -18.04 -33.35
N GLU A 31 -30.85 -18.31 -32.77
CA GLU A 31 -31.00 -18.71 -31.37
C GLU A 31 -30.36 -20.10 -31.17
N GLY A 32 -29.72 -20.29 -30.02
CA GLY A 32 -29.07 -21.53 -29.64
C GLY A 32 -28.48 -21.43 -28.24
N GLU A 33 -29.33 -21.59 -27.23
CA GLU A 33 -28.92 -22.08 -25.90
C GLU A 33 -28.56 -23.57 -26.01
N PRO A 34 -27.47 -24.02 -25.37
CA PRO A 34 -27.68 -24.77 -24.14
C PRO A 34 -26.62 -24.51 -23.05
N ASP A 35 -27.13 -24.28 -21.84
CA ASP A 35 -26.67 -24.77 -20.53
C ASP A 35 -25.46 -25.72 -20.55
N SER A 36 -24.35 -25.31 -19.92
CA SER A 36 -23.49 -26.16 -19.07
C SER A 36 -22.34 -25.36 -18.50
N ALA A 37 -22.20 -25.45 -17.18
CA ALA A 37 -21.20 -24.81 -16.37
C ALA A 37 -19.76 -24.98 -16.92
N ASP A 38 -19.12 -23.85 -17.19
CA ASP A 38 -17.68 -23.73 -17.00
C ASP A 38 -17.41 -22.40 -16.31
N GLN A 39 -17.63 -22.39 -14.99
CA GLN A 39 -17.03 -21.39 -14.12
C GLN A 39 -15.53 -21.69 -14.06
N ALA A 40 -14.84 -21.48 -15.18
CA ALA A 40 -13.41 -21.40 -15.22
C ALA A 40 -13.05 -20.22 -14.31
N SER A 41 -12.75 -20.53 -13.06
CA SER A 41 -12.05 -19.62 -12.18
C SER A 41 -10.74 -19.35 -12.89
N LEU A 42 -10.67 -18.24 -13.61
CA LEU A 42 -9.46 -17.79 -14.28
C LEU A 42 -8.35 -17.84 -13.22
N PRO A 43 -7.34 -18.71 -13.34
CA PRO A 43 -6.25 -18.70 -12.38
C PRO A 43 -5.57 -17.33 -12.48
N ASP A 44 -5.45 -16.69 -11.32
CA ASP A 44 -4.79 -15.41 -11.02
C ASP A 44 -4.14 -14.70 -12.22
N LEU A 45 -4.90 -13.83 -12.87
CA LEU A 45 -4.30 -12.83 -13.76
C LEU A 45 -3.27 -11.97 -12.97
N ASP A 46 -3.50 -11.78 -11.67
CA ASP A 46 -2.56 -11.13 -10.75
C ASP A 46 -1.19 -11.84 -10.67
N LEU A 47 -1.11 -13.17 -10.75
CA LEU A 47 0.18 -13.89 -10.72
C LEU A 47 0.95 -13.75 -12.03
N LEU A 48 0.28 -13.43 -13.14
CA LEU A 48 0.90 -13.19 -14.45
C LEU A 48 1.34 -11.73 -14.64
N LEU A 49 0.87 -10.81 -13.80
CA LEU A 49 1.20 -9.38 -13.85
C LEU A 49 2.44 -9.01 -13.03
N HIS A 50 2.88 -9.88 -12.12
CA HIS A 50 4.05 -9.62 -11.27
C HIS A 50 5.34 -10.08 -11.95
N ASP A 51 6.30 -9.15 -12.03
CA ASP A 51 7.66 -9.45 -12.45
C ASP A 51 8.30 -10.41 -11.41
N PRO A 52 8.88 -11.56 -11.80
CA PRO A 52 9.59 -12.42 -10.86
C PRO A 52 10.70 -11.70 -10.09
N GLU A 53 11.27 -10.63 -10.65
CA GLU A 53 12.26 -9.79 -9.96
C GLU A 53 11.61 -9.01 -8.80
N ASP A 54 10.39 -8.49 -8.99
CA ASP A 54 9.64 -7.77 -7.95
C ASP A 54 9.26 -8.71 -6.78
N GLU A 55 8.98 -9.98 -7.04
CA GLU A 55 8.68 -10.97 -6.00
C GLU A 55 9.87 -11.22 -5.05
N VAL A 56 11.08 -11.30 -5.60
CA VAL A 56 12.31 -11.45 -4.80
C VAL A 56 12.57 -10.16 -4.01
N LEU A 57 12.48 -9.02 -4.69
CA LEU A 57 12.68 -7.70 -4.08
C LEU A 57 11.68 -7.43 -2.95
N CYS A 58 10.42 -7.81 -3.12
CA CYS A 58 9.39 -7.64 -2.09
C CYS A 58 9.70 -8.50 -0.85
N ALA A 59 10.25 -9.70 -1.03
CA ALA A 59 10.68 -10.53 0.10
C ALA A 59 11.80 -9.87 0.89
N GLU A 60 12.82 -9.32 0.22
CA GLU A 60 13.92 -8.58 0.85
C GLU A 60 13.44 -7.31 1.56
N LEU A 61 12.52 -6.57 0.92
CA LEU A 61 11.87 -5.40 1.50
C LEU A 61 11.12 -5.76 2.79
N LEU A 62 10.38 -6.87 2.81
CA LEU A 62 9.63 -7.32 3.99
C LEU A 62 10.54 -7.78 5.14
N GLU A 63 11.71 -8.34 4.85
CA GLU A 63 12.74 -8.59 5.87
C GLU A 63 13.26 -7.28 6.47
N LEU A 64 13.51 -6.26 5.64
CA LEU A 64 13.94 -4.95 6.11
C LEU A 64 12.85 -4.22 6.92
N VAL A 65 11.57 -4.34 6.51
CA VAL A 65 10.41 -3.82 7.26
C VAL A 65 10.36 -4.48 8.63
N GLN A 66 10.45 -5.81 8.71
CA GLN A 66 10.47 -6.52 10.00
C GLN A 66 11.65 -6.13 10.88
N ALA A 67 12.84 -5.94 10.30
CA ALA A 67 14.02 -5.48 11.03
C ALA A 67 13.85 -4.04 11.56
N THR A 68 13.19 -3.16 10.80
CA THR A 68 12.89 -1.78 11.17
C THR A 68 11.86 -1.74 12.31
N LEU A 69 10.78 -2.52 12.19
CA LEU A 69 9.76 -2.72 13.22
C LEU A 69 10.34 -3.27 14.53
N GLY A 70 11.35 -4.14 14.44
CA GLY A 70 12.04 -4.68 15.62
C GLY A 70 12.79 -3.62 16.44
N LYS A 71 13.06 -2.45 15.86
CA LYS A 71 13.81 -1.34 16.48
C LYS A 71 12.95 -0.08 16.68
N ALA A 72 11.68 -0.11 16.30
CA ALA A 72 10.81 1.05 16.24
C ALA A 72 10.63 1.73 17.63
N PRO A 73 10.90 3.04 17.74
CA PRO A 73 10.57 3.80 18.94
C PRO A 73 9.08 4.17 18.90
N LEU A 74 8.26 3.51 19.71
CA LEU A 74 6.85 3.88 19.86
C LEU A 74 6.67 4.83 21.05
N GLY A 75 6.49 6.12 20.75
CA GLY A 75 6.27 7.18 21.75
C GLY A 75 7.52 7.54 22.56
N ALA A 76 7.33 8.14 23.74
CA ALA A 76 8.40 8.71 24.57
C ALA A 76 9.25 7.69 25.37
N ARG A 77 9.11 6.38 25.10
CA ARG A 77 9.80 5.30 25.83
C ARG A 77 10.43 4.28 24.87
N ARG A 78 11.30 3.42 25.42
CA ARG A 78 12.23 2.49 24.76
C ARG A 78 11.68 1.81 23.50
N CYS A 79 12.58 1.49 22.55
CA CYS A 79 12.30 0.68 21.36
C CYS A 79 11.41 -0.52 21.71
N SER A 80 10.22 -0.57 21.09
CA SER A 80 9.30 -1.69 21.22
C SER A 80 9.59 -2.66 20.08
N ARG A 81 9.83 -3.94 20.39
CA ARG A 81 10.03 -4.95 19.35
C ARG A 81 8.67 -5.31 18.76
N LEU A 82 8.35 -4.76 17.59
CA LEU A 82 7.11 -5.08 16.87
C LEU A 82 7.29 -6.32 15.99
N LEU A 83 6.26 -7.18 15.95
CA LEU A 83 6.26 -8.42 15.19
C LEU A 83 5.08 -8.44 14.22
N MET A 84 5.36 -8.71 12.95
CA MET A 84 4.35 -8.97 11.93
C MET A 84 3.95 -10.45 11.97
N PRO A 85 2.66 -10.78 12.14
CA PRO A 85 2.19 -12.15 11.92
C PRO A 85 2.45 -12.61 10.48
N ALA A 86 2.74 -13.89 10.26
CA ALA A 86 3.01 -14.42 8.91
C ALA A 86 1.88 -14.13 7.90
N GLN A 87 0.62 -14.18 8.36
CA GLN A 87 -0.53 -13.79 7.56
C GLN A 87 -0.47 -12.32 7.12
N LEU A 88 -0.10 -11.41 8.02
CA LEU A 88 0.06 -9.99 7.69
C LEU A 88 1.18 -9.79 6.67
N VAL A 89 2.31 -10.50 6.81
CA VAL A 89 3.42 -10.43 5.85
C VAL A 89 2.95 -10.84 4.45
N ALA A 90 2.20 -11.94 4.34
CA ALA A 90 1.67 -12.40 3.06
C ALA A 90 0.69 -11.38 2.43
N GLN A 91 -0.23 -10.82 3.22
CA GLN A 91 -1.19 -9.84 2.72
C GLN A 91 -0.51 -8.54 2.29
N VAL A 92 0.46 -8.05 3.06
CA VAL A 92 1.24 -6.86 2.70
C VAL A 92 2.04 -7.11 1.43
N ARG A 93 2.65 -8.29 1.28
CA ARG A 93 3.37 -8.67 0.05
C ARG A 93 2.48 -8.52 -1.18
N THR A 94 1.34 -9.19 -1.17
CA THR A 94 0.38 -9.16 -2.28
C THR A 94 -0.04 -7.74 -2.61
N GLU A 95 -0.35 -6.93 -1.59
CA GLU A 95 -0.84 -5.58 -1.80
C GLU A 95 0.23 -4.61 -2.33
N LEU A 96 1.47 -4.69 -1.83
CA LEU A 96 2.58 -3.87 -2.34
C LEU A 96 2.85 -4.17 -3.81
N LEU A 97 2.88 -5.44 -4.18
CA LEU A 97 3.10 -5.90 -5.54
C LEU A 97 1.97 -5.45 -6.48
N ARG A 98 0.71 -5.66 -6.06
CA ARG A 98 -0.48 -5.25 -6.82
C ARG A 98 -0.51 -3.74 -7.09
N LEU A 99 -0.14 -2.92 -6.10
CA LEU A 99 -0.10 -1.47 -6.28
C LEU A 99 1.05 -1.00 -7.16
N ALA A 100 2.17 -1.72 -7.15
CA ALA A 100 3.38 -1.38 -7.89
C ALA A 100 3.37 -1.83 -9.34
N CYS A 101 2.65 -2.90 -9.71
CA CYS A 101 2.66 -3.46 -11.06
C CYS A 101 2.19 -2.48 -12.16
N SER A 102 1.43 -1.45 -11.77
CA SER A 102 0.94 -0.39 -12.66
C SER A 102 1.88 0.83 -12.76
N GLU A 103 3.01 0.81 -12.04
CA GLU A 103 3.96 1.92 -11.99
C GLU A 103 5.23 1.63 -12.80
N PRO A 104 5.89 2.67 -13.35
CA PRO A 104 7.16 2.50 -14.02
C PRO A 104 8.20 1.92 -13.06
N CYS A 105 8.97 0.94 -13.56
CA CYS A 105 9.95 0.18 -12.79
C CYS A 105 9.36 -0.69 -11.67
N GLY A 106 8.05 -0.94 -11.65
CA GLY A 106 7.42 -1.83 -10.68
C GLY A 106 7.73 -1.42 -9.23
N LEU A 107 7.98 -2.41 -8.37
CA LEU A 107 8.25 -2.16 -6.95
C LEU A 107 9.56 -1.39 -6.72
N ARG A 108 10.54 -1.51 -7.63
CA ARG A 108 11.83 -0.79 -7.55
C ARG A 108 11.66 0.73 -7.56
N GLY A 109 10.62 1.24 -8.22
CA GLY A 109 10.29 2.67 -8.28
C GLY A 109 9.66 3.23 -7.00
N ALA A 110 9.45 2.42 -5.97
CA ALA A 110 8.74 2.82 -4.77
C ALA A 110 9.64 3.45 -3.69
N LEU A 111 9.11 4.48 -3.02
CA LEU A 111 9.49 4.88 -1.67
C LEU A 111 8.46 4.33 -0.69
N LEU A 112 8.87 3.47 0.23
CA LEU A 112 7.99 2.91 1.26
C LEU A 112 8.05 3.77 2.53
N ASP A 113 6.94 4.40 2.89
CA ASP A 113 6.75 5.07 4.17
C ASP A 113 6.08 4.09 5.14
N LEU A 114 6.72 3.80 6.26
CA LEU A 114 6.26 2.83 7.24
C LEU A 114 5.71 3.52 8.48
N CYS A 115 4.42 3.32 8.75
CA CYS A 115 3.73 3.91 9.88
C CYS A 115 3.06 2.86 10.76
N VAL A 116 2.93 3.15 12.05
CA VAL A 116 2.19 2.32 13.02
C VAL A 116 1.11 3.13 13.71
N GLU A 117 -0.14 2.77 13.45
CA GLU A 117 -1.34 3.29 14.10
C GLU A 117 -1.55 2.68 15.49
N HIS A 118 -1.81 3.57 16.45
CA HIS A 118 -2.22 3.24 17.81
C HIS A 118 -3.34 4.17 18.30
N GLY A 119 -4.57 3.66 18.32
CA GLY A 119 -5.73 4.47 18.71
C GLY A 119 -5.91 5.65 17.74
N LYS A 120 -5.68 6.88 18.23
CA LYS A 120 -5.73 8.11 17.40
C LYS A 120 -4.34 8.60 16.96
N ALA A 121 -3.27 7.98 17.44
CA ALA A 121 -1.91 8.32 17.08
C ALA A 121 -1.44 7.50 15.89
N CYS A 122 -0.63 8.11 15.01
CA CYS A 122 0.08 7.45 13.94
C CYS A 122 1.57 7.77 14.13
N HIS A 123 2.39 6.73 14.28
CA HIS A 123 3.82 6.85 14.49
C HIS A 123 4.56 6.57 13.19
N ASP A 124 5.33 7.55 12.71
CA ASP A 124 6.30 7.33 11.64
C ASP A 124 7.45 6.46 12.18
N VAL A 125 7.70 5.33 11.51
CA VAL A 125 8.68 4.32 11.91
C VAL A 125 9.92 4.35 11.02
N GLY A 126 9.77 4.75 9.76
CA GLY A 126 10.87 4.78 8.83
C GLY A 126 10.43 4.93 7.38
N HIS A 127 11.41 5.28 6.55
CA HIS A 127 11.25 5.46 5.11
C HIS A 127 12.31 4.61 4.41
N ILE A 128 11.91 3.84 3.40
CA ILE A 128 12.77 2.89 2.70
C ILE A 128 12.63 3.13 1.19
N ALA A 129 13.68 3.61 0.54
CA ALA A 129 13.77 3.52 -0.92
C ALA A 129 13.99 2.05 -1.28
N VAL A 130 13.09 1.46 -2.07
CA VAL A 130 13.11 0.01 -2.32
C VAL A 130 14.35 -0.39 -3.12
N ASP A 131 14.69 0.37 -4.16
CA ASP A 131 15.94 0.22 -4.91
C ASP A 131 16.76 1.51 -4.84
N PRO A 132 17.95 1.52 -4.21
CA PRO A 132 18.78 2.72 -4.09
C PRO A 132 19.39 3.19 -5.42
N ALA A 133 19.39 2.35 -6.46
CA ALA A 133 19.86 2.70 -7.80
C ALA A 133 18.77 3.35 -8.66
N VAL A 134 17.51 3.38 -8.20
CA VAL A 134 16.37 3.95 -8.90
C VAL A 134 15.86 5.17 -8.12
N VAL A 135 15.58 6.26 -8.83
CA VAL A 135 14.92 7.42 -8.21
C VAL A 135 13.43 7.06 -8.01
N PRO A 136 12.89 7.12 -6.77
CA PRO A 136 11.49 6.79 -6.54
C PRO A 136 10.54 7.71 -7.33
N THR A 137 9.53 7.13 -7.97
CA THR A 137 8.52 7.84 -8.78
C THR A 137 7.14 7.84 -8.12
N PHE A 138 6.93 6.92 -7.18
CA PHE A 138 5.73 6.85 -6.35
C PHE A 138 6.09 6.45 -4.92
N GLN A 139 5.17 6.72 -4.02
CA GLN A 139 5.25 6.41 -2.61
C GLN A 139 4.16 5.40 -2.25
N LEU A 140 4.53 4.39 -1.47
CA LEU A 140 3.61 3.48 -0.80
C LEU A 140 3.66 3.78 0.70
N THR A 141 2.55 4.23 1.26
CA THR A 141 2.46 4.46 2.72
C THR A 141 1.81 3.24 3.36
N LEU A 142 2.62 2.39 3.98
CA LEU A 142 2.18 1.20 4.70
C LEU A 142 1.85 1.56 6.15
N VAL A 143 0.57 1.49 6.49
CA VAL A 143 0.06 1.79 7.83
C VAL A 143 -0.35 0.50 8.53
N LEU A 144 0.45 0.10 9.50
CA LEU A 144 0.22 -1.10 10.32
C LEU A 144 -0.50 -0.72 11.62
N ARG A 145 -1.27 -1.64 12.21
CA ARG A 145 -2.01 -1.37 13.46
C ARG A 145 -1.50 -2.23 14.60
N LEU A 146 -1.34 -1.66 15.80
CA LEU A 146 -1.09 -2.46 17.00
C LEU A 146 -2.33 -3.25 17.42
N ASP A 147 -2.15 -4.47 17.92
CA ASP A 147 -3.25 -5.23 18.52
C ASP A 147 -3.68 -4.55 19.84
N SER A 148 -4.86 -3.91 19.80
CA SER A 148 -5.43 -3.16 20.91
C SER A 148 -5.70 -4.03 22.15
N ARG A 149 -5.79 -5.36 22.00
CA ARG A 149 -6.00 -6.30 23.12
C ARG A 149 -4.79 -6.44 24.03
N LEU A 150 -3.59 -6.21 23.51
CA LEU A 150 -2.35 -6.45 24.25
C LEU A 150 -1.83 -5.18 24.94
N TRP A 151 -2.08 -4.00 24.38
CA TRP A 151 -1.43 -2.77 24.84
C TRP A 151 -1.85 -2.25 26.22
N PRO A 152 -3.15 -2.19 26.60
CA PRO A 152 -3.57 -1.68 27.92
C PRO A 152 -2.95 -2.44 29.09
N LYS A 153 -2.66 -3.74 28.90
CA LYS A 153 -2.06 -4.61 29.92
C LYS A 153 -0.57 -4.36 30.13
N ILE A 154 0.12 -3.77 29.15
CA ILE A 154 1.58 -3.59 29.17
C ILE A 154 1.96 -2.13 29.45
N GLN A 155 1.03 -1.17 29.30
CA GLN A 155 1.25 0.23 29.73
C GLN A 155 1.72 0.32 31.19
N GLY A 156 1.15 -0.48 32.10
CA GLY A 156 1.59 -0.52 33.50
C GLY A 156 3.02 -1.03 33.70
N LEU A 157 3.45 -1.99 32.87
CA LEU A 157 4.79 -2.58 32.90
C LEU A 157 5.84 -1.68 32.24
N PHE A 158 5.42 -0.86 31.27
CA PHE A 158 6.29 0.14 30.66
C PHE A 158 6.32 1.46 31.43
N ALA A 159 5.35 1.76 32.30
CA ALA A 159 5.23 3.01 33.05
C ALA A 159 5.98 2.99 34.39
N SER A 160 5.98 1.87 35.13
CA SER A 160 6.53 1.79 36.49
C SER A 160 7.21 0.44 36.76
N GLY A 161 8.53 0.44 37.01
CA GLY A 161 9.25 -0.75 37.51
C GLY A 161 10.77 -0.66 37.37
N PRO A 162 11.55 -0.96 38.43
CA PRO A 162 13.00 -1.02 38.38
C PRO A 162 13.48 -2.26 37.61
N ALA A 163 14.70 -2.16 37.09
CA ALA A 163 15.45 -3.16 36.33
C ALA A 163 15.13 -4.64 36.64
N PHE A 164 14.61 -5.37 35.65
CA PHE A 164 14.88 -6.79 35.51
C PHE A 164 15.23 -7.09 34.05
N THR A 165 16.50 -7.43 33.87
CA THR A 165 17.23 -7.94 32.68
C THR A 165 17.33 -7.04 31.43
N PRO A 166 18.56 -6.65 31.01
CA PRO A 166 18.78 -6.12 29.67
C PRO A 166 18.49 -7.23 28.66
N GLY A 167 17.40 -7.11 27.90
CA GLY A 167 17.01 -8.08 26.87
C GLY A 167 15.53 -8.47 26.86
N PHE A 168 14.76 -8.19 27.91
CA PHE A 168 13.34 -8.56 27.99
C PHE A 168 12.41 -7.40 27.60
N GLY A 169 12.62 -6.83 26.40
CA GLY A 169 11.58 -6.02 25.77
C GLY A 169 10.47 -6.95 25.31
N GLN A 170 9.28 -6.87 25.93
CA GLN A 170 8.14 -7.70 25.51
C GLN A 170 7.79 -7.35 24.07
N ALA A 171 7.85 -8.35 23.18
CA ALA A 171 7.55 -8.15 21.78
C ALA A 171 6.03 -7.99 21.58
N LEU A 172 5.63 -6.98 20.80
CA LEU A 172 4.22 -6.67 20.54
C LEU A 172 3.85 -7.18 19.16
N LYS A 173 2.74 -7.91 19.08
CA LYS A 173 2.21 -8.36 17.80
C LYS A 173 1.37 -7.26 17.17
N LEU A 174 1.56 -7.07 15.88
CA LEU A 174 0.71 -6.23 15.06
C LEU A 174 -0.62 -6.96 14.75
N SER A 175 -1.67 -6.18 14.58
CA SER A 175 -2.94 -6.62 14.01
C SER A 175 -2.73 -7.05 12.55
N THR A 176 -3.56 -7.97 12.07
CA THR A 176 -3.61 -8.31 10.64
C THR A 176 -4.27 -7.23 9.80
N GLY A 177 -4.97 -6.27 10.40
CA GLY A 177 -5.50 -5.11 9.67
C GLY A 177 -4.41 -4.08 9.37
N PHE A 178 -4.29 -3.69 8.12
CA PHE A 178 -3.34 -2.68 7.62
C PHE A 178 -3.99 -1.88 6.50
N ARG A 179 -3.31 -0.81 6.07
CA ARG A 179 -3.67 -0.02 4.89
C ARG A 179 -2.41 0.28 4.08
N VAL A 180 -2.52 0.33 2.77
CA VAL A 180 -1.47 0.83 1.89
C VAL A 180 -2.05 1.96 1.04
N ILE A 181 -1.39 3.11 1.04
CA ILE A 181 -1.81 4.25 0.21
C ILE A 181 -0.74 4.51 -0.84
N LYS A 182 -1.10 4.44 -2.12
CA LYS A 182 -0.22 4.79 -3.24
C LYS A 182 -0.36 6.27 -3.60
N LYS A 183 0.77 6.96 -3.75
CA LYS A 183 0.84 8.36 -4.21
C LYS A 183 1.92 8.51 -5.27
N LYS A 184 1.59 9.04 -6.45
CA LYS A 184 2.60 9.46 -7.44
C LYS A 184 3.36 10.69 -6.92
N LEU A 185 4.69 10.68 -7.02
CA LEU A 185 5.54 11.76 -6.50
C LEU A 185 5.61 12.97 -7.46
N TYR A 186 5.44 12.73 -8.76
CA TYR A 186 5.61 13.74 -9.80
C TYR A 186 4.37 13.95 -10.69
N SER A 187 3.17 13.72 -10.16
CA SER A 187 1.90 13.93 -10.87
C SER A 187 1.11 15.12 -10.33
N SER A 188 0.32 15.79 -11.19
CA SER A 188 -0.67 16.80 -10.80
C SER A 188 -2.02 16.19 -10.40
N GLU A 189 -2.20 14.87 -10.52
CA GLU A 189 -3.45 14.17 -10.21
C GLU A 189 -3.59 13.83 -8.71
N GLN A 190 -4.85 13.83 -8.23
CA GLN A 190 -5.23 13.74 -6.82
C GLN A 190 -5.12 12.30 -6.26
N LEU A 191 -4.74 12.16 -4.98
CA LEU A 191 -4.44 10.88 -4.30
C LEU A 191 -5.53 9.81 -4.48
N LEU A 192 -5.16 8.60 -4.90
CA LEU A 192 -6.02 7.41 -4.90
C LEU A 192 -5.88 6.70 -3.55
N ILE A 193 -6.99 6.53 -2.82
CA ILE A 193 -7.03 5.76 -1.57
C ILE A 193 -7.84 4.50 -1.86
N GLU A 194 -7.18 3.34 -1.78
CA GLU A 194 -7.82 2.03 -1.88
C GLU A 194 -7.99 1.48 -0.46
N GLU A 195 -9.24 1.13 -0.08
CA GLU A 195 -9.53 0.51 1.21
C GLU A 195 -9.72 -1.00 0.99
N CYS A 196 -8.86 -1.81 1.64
CA CYS A 196 -8.96 -3.26 1.71
C CYS A 196 -9.49 -3.74 3.08
#